data_AF-A0A920AAY3-F1
#
_entry.id   AF-A0A920AAY3-F1
#
_cell.length_a   1.000
_cell.length_b   1.000
_cell.length_c   1.000
_cell.angle_alpha   90.00
_cell.angle_beta   90.00
_cell.angle_gamma   90.00
#
_symmetry.space_group_name_H-M   'P 1'
#
loop_
_entity.id
_entity.type
_entity.pdbx_description
1 polymer ?
#
loop_
_entity_poly.entity_id
_entity_poly.type
_entity_poly.pdbx_seq_one_letter_code
_entity_poly.pdbx_strand_id
1 'polypeptide(L)' 'MRLDDVSADLIFQDLLTNNNLIIAKNNLGSAYLPEFNFNGIGNLIPGQGYQIKLNEPAELVYFSIFDSY' A
#
# COMPACT_ATOMS: atom_id res chain seq x y z
N MET A 1 -21.25 3.12 -5.41
CA MET A 1 -19.79 3.17 -5.63
C MET A 1 -19.17 2.35 -4.51
N ARG A 2 -18.67 1.14 -4.78
CA ARG A 2 -18.09 0.30 -3.73
C ARG A 2 -16.69 0.81 -3.37
N LEU A 3 -16.46 0.96 -2.07
CA LEU A 3 -15.27 1.50 -1.41
C LEU A 3 -14.66 0.36 -0.60
N ASP A 4 -14.36 -0.76 -1.25
CA ASP A 4 -13.81 -1.89 -0.51
C ASP A 4 -12.32 -1.61 -0.33
N ASP A 5 -11.93 -1.48 0.93
CA ASP A 5 -10.59 -1.19 1.38
C ASP A 5 -9.72 -2.44 1.24
N VAL A 6 -8.60 -2.30 0.51
CA VAL A 6 -7.67 -3.41 0.25
C VAL A 6 -6.48 -3.30 1.19
N SER A 7 -6.09 -4.39 1.84
CA SER A 7 -4.95 -4.38 2.77
C SER A 7 -3.68 -3.87 2.11
N ALA A 8 -2.98 -2.97 2.81
CA ALA A 8 -1.72 -2.38 2.35
C ALA A 8 -0.68 -3.46 2.04
N ASP A 9 -0.67 -4.56 2.80
CA ASP A 9 0.19 -5.72 2.58
C ASP A 9 0.02 -6.34 1.18
N LEU A 10 -1.23 -6.44 0.70
CA LEU A 10 -1.53 -7.03 -0.61
C LEU A 10 -1.11 -6.10 -1.75
N ILE A 11 -1.43 -4.81 -1.62
CA ILE A 11 -1.11 -3.82 -2.66
C ILE A 11 0.40 -3.63 -2.78
N PHE A 12 1.13 -3.69 -1.67
CA PHE A 12 2.58 -3.48 -1.67
C PHE A 12 3.38 -4.75 -1.93
N GLN A 13 2.75 -5.92 -2.05
CA GLN A 13 3.43 -7.21 -2.19
C GLN A 13 4.48 -7.24 -3.31
N ASP A 14 4.18 -6.63 -4.45
CA ASP A 14 5.11 -6.56 -5.58
C ASP A 14 6.34 -5.71 -5.26
N LEU A 15 6.17 -4.63 -4.48
CA LEU A 15 7.27 -3.77 -4.04
C LEU A 15 8.10 -4.41 -2.90
N LEU A 16 7.51 -5.35 -2.14
CA LEU A 16 8.19 -6.09 -1.08
C LEU A 16 9.12 -7.17 -1.61
N THR A 17 8.77 -7.78 -2.73
CA THR A 17 9.51 -8.92 -3.31
C THR A 17 10.99 -8.59 -3.59
N ASN A 18 11.31 -7.31 -3.84
CA ASN A 18 12.67 -6.83 -4.08
C ASN A 18 13.24 -5.97 -2.94
N ASN A 19 12.63 -6.01 -1.74
CA ASN A 19 12.97 -5.09 -0.63
C ASN A 19 12.96 -3.61 -1.07
N ASN A 20 12.09 -3.27 -2.02
CA ASN A 20 12.11 -1.94 -2.63
C ASN A 20 11.31 -0.93 -1.80
N LEU A 21 10.25 -1.39 -1.12
CA LEU A 21 9.47 -0.54 -0.24
C LEU A 21 10.17 -0.32 1.11
N ILE A 22 10.52 0.94 1.40
CA ILE A 22 11.10 1.35 2.69
C ILE A 22 9.98 1.69 3.68
N ILE A 23 9.06 2.57 3.26
CA ILE A 23 7.97 3.05 4.09
C ILE A 23 6.82 3.56 3.23
N ALA A 24 5.58 3.32 3.64
CA ALA A 24 4.43 4.07 3.18
C ALA A 24 3.74 4.79 4.35
N LYS A 25 3.12 5.95 4.10
CA LYS A 25 2.39 6.73 5.11
C LYS A 25 1.06 7.23 4.58
N ASN A 26 0.05 7.27 5.44
CA ASN A 26 -1.19 8.00 5.17
C ASN A 26 -1.14 9.43 5.74
N ASN A 27 -2.16 10.23 5.42
CA ASN A 27 -2.27 11.60 5.93
C ASN A 27 -2.53 11.70 7.45
N LEU A 28 -2.92 10.61 8.09
CA LEU A 28 -3.21 10.55 9.54
C LEU A 28 -1.95 10.21 10.37
N GLY A 29 -0.81 9.98 9.73
CA GLY A 29 0.44 9.62 10.39
C GLY A 29 0.65 8.12 10.61
N SER A 30 -0.27 7.26 10.17
CA SER A 30 -0.04 5.82 10.14
C SER A 30 1.05 5.46 9.14
N ALA A 31 1.91 4.53 9.52
CA ALA A 31 3.01 4.06 8.70
C ALA A 31 2.91 2.55 8.40
N TYR A 32 3.34 2.19 7.20
CA TYR A 32 3.60 0.83 6.77
C TYR A 32 5.11 0.65 6.65
N LEU A 33 5.66 -0.29 7.43
CA LEU A 33 7.09 -0.52 7.60
C LEU A 33 7.36 -2.02 7.45
N PRO A 34 7.66 -2.48 6.23
CA PRO A 34 7.82 -3.92 5.99
C PRO A 34 9.06 -4.52 6.63
N GLU A 35 10.14 -3.74 6.76
CA GLU A 35 11.37 -4.18 7.43
C GLU A 35 11.12 -4.54 8.92
N PHE A 36 10.17 -3.85 9.56
CA PHE A 36 9.77 -4.11 10.93
C PHE A 36 8.53 -5.01 11.03
N ASN A 37 8.07 -5.56 9.90
CA ASN A 37 6.84 -6.33 9.77
C ASN A 37 5.64 -5.62 10.44
N PHE A 38 5.56 -4.30 10.25
CA PHE A 38 4.60 -3.42 10.89
C PHE A 38 3.67 -2.78 9.87
N ASN A 39 2.38 -3.07 10.00
CA ASN A 39 1.32 -2.43 9.22
C ASN A 39 0.42 -1.58 10.15
N GLY A 40 0.71 -0.29 10.25
CA GLY A 40 -0.14 0.67 10.98
C GLY A 40 -1.21 1.35 10.12
N ILE A 41 -1.16 1.18 8.79
CA ILE A 41 -2.18 1.72 7.87
C ILE A 41 -3.42 0.82 7.85
N GLY A 42 -3.21 -0.50 7.96
CA GLY A 42 -4.26 -1.50 7.78
C GLY A 42 -4.62 -1.62 6.30
N ASN A 43 -5.76 -1.06 5.93
CA ASN A 43 -6.28 -1.10 4.57
C ASN A 43 -6.12 0.26 3.87
N LEU A 44 -5.75 0.20 2.60
CA LEU A 44 -5.69 1.35 1.71
C LEU A 44 -7.12 1.69 1.27
N ILE A 45 -7.48 2.96 1.47
CA ILE A 45 -8.79 3.51 1.16
C ILE A 45 -8.68 4.24 -0.18
N PRO A 46 -9.45 3.82 -1.20
CA PRO A 46 -9.50 4.50 -2.48
C PRO A 46 -9.82 6.00 -2.33
N GLY A 47 -9.12 6.84 -3.09
CA GLY A 47 -9.30 8.30 -3.04
C GLY A 47 -8.46 9.00 -1.96
N GLN A 48 -7.71 8.28 -1.14
CA GLN A 48 -6.71 8.86 -0.25
C GLN A 48 -5.32 8.90 -0.91
N GLY A 49 -4.54 9.92 -0.56
CA GLY A 49 -3.14 10.02 -0.94
C GLY A 49 -2.24 9.28 0.04
N TYR A 50 -1.29 8.50 -0.49
CA TYR A 50 -0.27 7.80 0.28
C TYR A 50 1.11 8.26 -0.16
N GLN A 51 1.97 8.57 0.81
CA GLN A 51 3.37 8.87 0.53
C GLN A 51 4.18 7.59 0.65
N ILE A 52 4.93 7.26 -0.39
CA ILE A 52 5.70 6.03 -0.49
C ILE A 52 7.16 6.39 -0.75
N LYS A 53 8.07 5.78 0.01
CA LYS A 53 9.52 5.88 -0.22
C LYS A 53 10.07 4.54 -0.68
N LEU A 54 10.77 4.55 -1.80
CA LEU A 54 11.37 3.38 -2.44
C LEU A 54 12.89 3.49 -2.46
N ASN A 55 13.58 2.35 -2.58
CA ASN A 55 15.02 2.30 -2.82
C ASN A 55 15.35 2.57 -4.29
N GLU A 56 14.60 1.96 -5.20
CA GLU A 56 14.72 2.05 -6.65
C GLU A 56 13.38 2.43 -7.29
N PRO A 57 13.39 3.09 -8.47
CA PRO A 57 12.17 3.38 -9.21
C PRO A 57 11.39 2.09 -9.52
N ALA A 58 10.09 2.08 -9.21
CA ALA A 58 9.21 0.96 -9.52
C ALA A 58 7.81 1.44 -9.87
N GLU A 59 7.08 0.58 -10.57
CA GLU A 59 5.66 0.75 -10.85
C GLU A 59 4.85 0.06 -9.76
N LEU A 60 3.88 0.78 -9.21
CA LEU A 60 2.89 0.23 -8.30
C LEU A 60 1.56 0.13 -9.04
N VAL A 61 1.05 -1.08 -9.18
CA VAL A 61 -0.26 -1.30 -9.80
C VAL A 61 -1.32 -1.40 -8.72
N TYR A 62 -2.16 -0.38 -8.62
CA TYR A 62 -3.30 -0.37 -7.71
C TYR A 62 -4.54 -0.90 -8.43
N PHE A 63 -4.72 -2.22 -8.40
CA PHE A 63 -5.99 -2.82 -8.81
C PHE A 63 -7.01 -2.62 -7.68
N SER A 64 -7.88 -1.61 -7.83
CA SER A 64 -9.17 -1.67 -7.15
C SER A 64 -9.85 -2.92 -7.69
N ILE A 65 -10.10 -3.92 -6.83
CA ILE A 65 -10.71 -5.19 -7.23
C ILE A 65 -12.13 -4.94 -7.78
N PHE A 66 -12.23 -4.62 -9.06
CA PHE A 66 -13.47 -4.69 -9.82
C PHE A 66 -13.53 -6.10 -10.38
N ASP A 67 -14.12 -7.03 -9.65
CA ASP A 67 -15.18 -7.87 -10.23
C ASP A 67 -15.84 -8.78 -9.20
N SER A 68 -17.15 -8.61 -9.04
CA SER A 68 -18.07 -9.74 -8.90
C SER A 68 -19.45 -9.25 -9.33
N TYR A 69 -19.82 -9.51 -10.58
CA TYR A 69 -21.21 -9.80 -10.94
C TYR A 69 -21.40 -11.31 -10.97
#